data_AF-A0A9K3EAU2-F1
#
_entry.id   AF-A0A9K3EAU2-F1
#
_cell.length_a   1.000
_cell.length_b   1.000
_cell.length_c   1.000
_cell.angle_alpha   90.00
_cell.angle_beta   90.00
_cell.angle_gamma   90.00
#
_symmetry.space_group_name_H-M   'P 1'
#
loop_
_entity.id
_entity.type
_entity.pdbx_description
1 polymer ?
#
loop_
_entity_poly.entity_id
_entity_poly.type
_entity_poly.pdbx_seq_one_letter_code
_entity_poly.pdbx_strand_id
1 'polypeptide(L)'
;MVGTGVGASQGVHIKGGQALESAHKVVCIVFDKTGTLTIGKPQVVNTRLLKNMVLKEFYELIAAAEVYSEHPLAKPIVEYAKKFRGDKENPV
;
A
#
# COMPACT_ATOMS: atom_id res chain seq x y z
N MET A 1 32.84 -6.52 -16.12
CA MET A 1 31.39 -6.51 -15.80
C MET A 1 31.20 -5.97 -14.38
N VAL A 2 31.56 -4.70 -14.13
CA VAL A 2 31.53 -4.08 -12.80
C VAL A 2 30.15 -3.46 -12.49
N GLY A 3 29.51 -2.87 -13.50
CA GLY A 3 28.22 -2.19 -13.35
C GLY A 3 27.08 -3.07 -12.84
N THR A 4 27.03 -4.35 -13.21
CA THR A 4 26.02 -5.29 -12.69
C THR A 4 26.26 -5.62 -11.20
N GLY A 5 27.51 -5.75 -10.78
CA GLY A 5 27.88 -5.98 -9.38
C GLY A 5 27.59 -4.77 -8.50
N VAL A 6 27.87 -3.56 -8.99
CA VAL A 6 27.49 -2.31 -8.31
C VAL A 6 25.98 -2.20 -8.19
N GLY A 7 25.23 -2.46 -9.27
CA GLY A 7 23.76 -2.46 -9.24
C GLY A 7 23.19 -3.44 -8.20
N ALA A 8 23.74 -4.66 -8.13
CA ALA A 8 23.32 -5.66 -7.14
C ALA A 8 23.55 -5.18 -5.69
N SER A 9 24.66 -4.49 -5.42
CA SER A 9 24.94 -3.91 -4.09
C SER A 9 23.94 -2.81 -3.67
N GLN A 10 23.21 -2.25 -4.65
CA GLN A 10 22.17 -1.24 -4.46
C GLN A 10 20.74 -1.82 -4.59
N GLY A 11 20.60 -3.15 -4.59
CA GLY A 11 19.30 -3.82 -4.69
C GLY A 11 18.70 -3.88 -6.09
N VAL A 12 19.47 -3.55 -7.14
CA VAL A 12 19.02 -3.59 -8.54
C VAL A 12 19.57 -4.84 -9.23
N HIS A 13 18.67 -5.76 -9.58
CA HIS A 13 19.05 -6.98 -10.30
C HIS A 13 19.09 -6.73 -11.82
N ILE A 14 20.30 -6.58 -12.37
CA ILE A 14 20.53 -6.35 -13.80
C ILE A 14 20.92 -7.67 -14.49
N LYS A 15 20.07 -8.16 -15.40
CA LYS A 15 20.23 -9.45 -16.09
C LYS A 15 21.26 -9.36 -17.23
N GLY A 16 22.55 -9.37 -16.88
CA GLY A 16 23.67 -9.39 -17.82
C GLY A 16 24.00 -8.02 -18.44
N GLY A 17 25.05 -7.98 -19.26
CA GLY A 17 25.57 -6.73 -19.85
C GLY A 17 24.64 -6.08 -20.88
N GLN A 18 23.93 -6.87 -21.70
CA GLN A 18 23.02 -6.35 -22.73
C GLN A 18 21.86 -5.53 -22.16
N ALA A 19 21.33 -5.92 -20.99
CA ALA A 19 20.28 -5.17 -20.30
C ALA A 19 20.78 -3.79 -19.85
N LEU A 20 22.03 -3.69 -19.37
CA LEU A 20 22.64 -2.43 -18.95
C LEU A 20 22.87 -1.49 -20.14
N GLU A 21 23.40 -2.02 -21.25
CA GLU A 21 23.62 -1.25 -22.49
C GLU A 21 22.31 -0.77 -23.12
N SER A 22 21.26 -1.59 -23.07
CA SER A 22 19.93 -1.23 -23.59
C SER A 22 19.26 -0.16 -22.74
N ALA A 23 19.42 -0.23 -21.41
CA ALA A 23 18.85 0.76 -20.49
C ALA A 23 19.38 2.18 -20.73
N HIS A 24 20.66 2.33 -21.12
CA HIS A 24 21.25 3.63 -21.44
C HIS A 24 20.53 4.36 -22.59
N LYS A 25 19.93 3.63 -23.54
CA LYS A 25 19.25 4.19 -24.71
C LYS A 25 17.77 4.52 -24.48
N VAL A 26 17.24 4.20 -23.30
CA VAL A 26 15.83 4.46 -22.96
C VAL A 26 15.61 5.95 -22.75
N VAL A 27 14.64 6.53 -23.48
CA VAL A 27 14.26 7.95 -23.38
C VAL A 27 12.86 8.17 -22.79
N CYS A 28 12.09 7.10 -22.65
CA CYS A 28 10.73 7.13 -22.12
C CYS A 28 10.52 5.92 -21.22
N ILE A 29 9.93 6.14 -20.04
CA ILE A 29 9.57 5.09 -19.09
C ILE A 29 8.05 5.14 -18.89
N VAL A 30 7.40 4.01 -19.15
CA VAL A 30 5.97 3.84 -18.86
C VAL A 30 5.86 3.02 -17.57
N PHE A 31 5.30 3.64 -16.54
CA PHE A 31 5.08 2.98 -15.26
C PHE A 31 3.69 2.34 -15.22
N ASP A 32 3.62 1.10 -14.76
CA ASP A 32 2.36 0.59 -14.22
C ASP A 32 2.04 1.28 -12.89
N LYS A 33 0.77 1.47 -12.57
CA LYS A 33 0.37 2.12 -11.32
C LYS A 33 0.21 1.11 -10.19
N THR A 34 -0.52 0.02 -10.43
CA THR A 34 -0.98 -0.87 -9.36
C THR A 34 0.09 -1.92 -9.06
N GLY A 35 0.66 -1.89 -7.86
CA GLY A 35 1.76 -2.80 -7.48
C GLY A 35 3.16 -2.32 -7.91
N THR A 36 3.24 -1.23 -8.69
CA THR A 36 4.51 -0.57 -9.06
C THR A 36 4.62 0.79 -8.37
N LEU A 37 3.80 1.79 -8.76
CA LEU A 37 3.77 3.09 -8.08
C LEU A 37 2.99 3.06 -6.76
N THR A 38 2.04 2.14 -6.64
CA THR A 38 1.18 1.98 -5.48
C THR A 38 1.30 0.56 -4.92
N ILE A 39 0.93 0.37 -3.65
CA ILE A 39 1.02 -0.94 -2.97
C ILE A 39 0.01 -1.96 -3.53
N GLY A 40 -0.96 -1.52 -4.33
CA GLY A 40 -1.98 -2.40 -4.92
C GLY A 40 -3.00 -2.95 -3.91
N LYS A 41 -3.01 -2.42 -2.69
CA LYS A 41 -3.99 -2.77 -1.63
C LYS A 41 -4.81 -1.53 -1.28
N PRO A 42 -6.16 -1.60 -1.28
CA PRO A 42 -7.00 -0.49 -0.86
C PRO A 42 -6.77 -0.16 0.62
N GLN A 43 -6.86 1.12 0.97
CA GLN A 43 -6.75 1.60 2.35
C GLN A 43 -7.75 2.72 2.58
N VAL A 44 -8.34 2.77 3.77
CA VAL A 44 -9.18 3.91 4.18
C VAL A 44 -8.29 5.14 4.36
N VAL A 45 -8.56 6.18 3.57
CA VAL A 45 -7.82 7.44 3.60
C VAL A 45 -8.55 8.54 4.37
N ASN A 46 -9.88 8.45 4.46
CA ASN A 46 -10.71 9.46 5.12
C ASN A 46 -12.06 8.86 5.52
N THR A 47 -12.62 9.36 6.62
CA THR A 47 -13.94 9.00 7.12
C THR A 47 -14.70 10.29 7.42
N ARG A 48 -15.94 10.40 6.90
CA ARG A 48 -16.85 11.51 7.20
C ARG A 48 -18.13 10.97 7.82
N LEU A 49 -18.47 11.48 9.00
CA LEU A 49 -19.71 11.15 9.68
C LEU A 49 -20.80 12.15 9.29
N LEU A 50 -21.97 11.67 8.87
CA LEU A 50 -23.11 12.50 8.46
C LEU A 50 -23.98 12.96 9.65
N LYS A 51 -23.78 12.37 10.83
CA LYS A 51 -24.44 12.71 12.09
C LYS A 51 -23.40 12.76 13.21
N ASN A 52 -23.74 13.42 14.31
CA ASN A 52 -22.93 13.40 15.52
C ASN A 52 -22.96 11.98 16.12
N MET A 53 -21.93 11.21 15.82
CA MET A 53 -21.70 9.88 16.36
C MET A 53 -20.29 9.83 16.93
N VAL A 54 -20.11 9.12 18.04
CA VAL A 54 -18.79 8.91 18.61
C VAL A 54 -17.98 8.07 17.63
N LEU A 55 -16.82 8.56 17.20
CA LEU A 55 -16.00 7.94 16.17
C LEU A 55 -15.61 6.49 16.50
N LYS A 56 -15.35 6.23 17.79
CA LYS A 56 -15.05 4.88 18.29
C LYS A 56 -16.22 3.92 18.09
N GLU A 57 -17.43 4.32 18.51
CA GLU A 57 -18.64 3.51 18.36
C GLU A 57 -18.93 3.24 16.88
N PHE A 58 -18.75 4.25 16.02
CA PHE A 58 -18.88 4.09 14.58
C PHE A 58 -17.96 2.99 14.03
N TYR A 59 -16.67 3.01 14.37
CA TYR A 59 -15.73 1.99 13.88
C TYR A 59 -15.98 0.61 14.48
N GLU A 60 -16.45 0.51 15.72
CA GLU A 60 -16.84 -0.77 16.30
C GLU A 60 -18.00 -1.41 15.53
N LEU A 61 -19.02 -0.61 15.18
CA LEU A 61 -20.17 -1.07 14.39
C LEU A 61 -19.77 -1.45 12.97
N ILE A 62 -18.96 -0.62 12.29
CA ILE A 62 -18.48 -0.90 10.93
C ILE A 62 -17.60 -2.17 10.90
N ALA A 63 -16.71 -2.34 11.88
CA ALA A 63 -15.90 -3.56 11.98
C ALA A 63 -16.78 -4.80 12.14
N ALA A 64 -17.82 -4.73 12.97
CA ALA A 64 -18.76 -5.83 13.17
C ALA A 64 -19.57 -6.15 11.90
N ALA A 65 -19.97 -5.12 11.14
CA ALA A 65 -20.71 -5.30 9.89
C ALA A 65 -19.86 -5.95 8.79
N GLU A 66 -18.58 -5.58 8.69
CA GLU A 66 -17.71 -5.99 7.57
C GLU A 66 -16.83 -7.21 7.85
N VAL A 67 -16.75 -7.71 9.09
CA VAL A 67 -15.79 -8.79 9.46
C VAL A 67 -15.98 -10.10 8.68
N TYR A 68 -17.21 -10.40 8.25
CA TYR A 68 -17.53 -11.61 7.47
C TYR A 68 -17.77 -11.33 5.98
N SER A 69 -17.54 -10.09 5.54
CA SER A 69 -17.72 -9.71 4.14
C SER A 69 -16.53 -10.18 3.30
N GLU A 70 -16.82 -10.83 2.17
CA GLU A 70 -15.80 -11.29 1.22
C GLU A 70 -15.38 -10.18 0.24
N HIS A 71 -16.02 -9.01 0.31
CA HIS A 71 -15.70 -7.90 -0.57
C HIS A 71 -14.24 -7.46 -0.38
N PRO A 72 -13.45 -7.22 -1.46
CA PRO A 72 -12.04 -6.84 -1.34
C PRO A 72 -11.77 -5.58 -0.49
N LEU A 73 -12.78 -4.71 -0.34
CA LEU A 73 -12.71 -3.49 0.48
C LEU A 73 -13.03 -3.72 1.96
N ALA A 74 -13.73 -4.80 2.31
CA ALA A 74 -14.14 -5.09 3.67
C ALA A 74 -12.92 -5.27 4.59
N LYS A 75 -11.92 -6.04 4.14
CA LYS A 75 -10.68 -6.27 4.89
C LYS A 75 -9.96 -4.96 5.26
N PRO A 76 -9.65 -4.05 4.32
CA PRO A 76 -9.11 -2.72 4.63
C PRO A 76 -9.94 -1.90 5.62
N ILE A 77 -11.27 -1.97 5.51
CA ILE A 77 -12.19 -1.24 6.41
C ILE A 77 -12.10 -1.80 7.84
N VAL A 78 -12.14 -3.12 7.99
CA VAL A 78 -12.02 -3.81 9.29
C VAL A 78 -10.65 -3.57 9.92
N GLU A 79 -9.58 -3.65 9.13
CA GLU A 79 -8.21 -3.35 9.58
C GLU A 79 -8.08 -1.91 10.07
N TYR A 80 -8.66 -0.95 9.34
CA TYR A 80 -8.64 0.44 9.74
C TYR A 80 -9.45 0.68 11.01
N ALA A 81 -10.65 0.11 11.10
CA ALA A 81 -11.53 0.22 12.27
C ALA A 81 -10.90 -0.38 13.55
N LYS A 82 -10.14 -1.49 13.43
CA LYS A 82 -9.43 -2.11 14.56
C LYS A 82 -8.41 -1.17 15.22
N LYS A 83 -7.82 -0.22 14.48
CA LYS A 83 -6.87 0.76 15.04
C LYS A 83 -7.51 1.67 16.11
N PHE A 84 -8.84 1.77 16.12
CA PHE A 84 -9.60 2.63 17.04
C PHE A 84 -10.20 1.86 18.24
N ARG A 85 -10.02 0.54 18.32
CA ARG A 85 -10.61 -0.32 19.37
C ARG A 85 -9.84 -0.33 20.71
N GLY A 86 -8.60 0.15 20.76
CA GLY A 86 -7.85 0.30 22.01
C GLY A 86 -6.34 0.51 21.81
N ASP A 87 -5.83 1.56 22.45
CA ASP A 87 -4.43 1.91 22.75
C ASP A 87 -3.32 1.00 22.20
N LYS A 88 -2.71 1.44 21.10
CA LYS A 88 -1.27 1.71 21.12
C LYS A 88 -1.08 3.13 20.61
N GLU A 89 -0.32 3.89 21.39
CA GLU A 89 0.19 5.22 21.06
C GLU A 89 0.47 5.31 19.56
N ASN A 90 -0.15 6.30 18.93
CA ASN A 90 0.25 6.74 17.61
C ASN A 90 1.36 7.77 17.84
N PRO A 91 2.67 7.42 17.78
CA PRO A 91 3.65 8.45 17.55
C PRO A 91 3.38 8.97 16.13
N VAL A 92 3.27 10.28 16.08
CA VAL A 92 3.17 11.09 14.86
C VAL A 92 4.26 10.70 13.86
#